data_AF-A0A1F8TQX6-F1
#
_entry.id   AF-A0A1F8TQX6-F1
#
_cell.length_a   1.000
_cell.length_b   1.000
_cell.length_c   1.000
_cell.angle_alpha   90.00
_cell.angle_beta   90.00
_cell.angle_gamma   90.00
#
_symmetry.space_group_name_H-M   'P 1'
#
loop_
_entity.id
_entity.type
_entity.pdbx_description
1 polymer ?
#
loop_
_entity_poly.entity_id
_entity_poly.type
_entity_poly.pdbx_seq_one_letter_code
_entity_poly.pdbx_strand_id
1 'polypeptide(L)'
;WKRTHNFEHHTYTNIIGKDRDFGYGLLRLSNDFRWRLRNLWQFVTYLVLSTLFQWGVSYHELAGERVFFGKKKPDRVNSVSHSDLKKAFFGKGARQLFKDYVFFPLIAGPMWLWVLAGNLAANVIRNLWTSTVIFCGHFTADVHTFTQQQCEGESRGHWYYRQILGSSNFTGPRWFHILTGHLSCQIEHHLFPDMPALHYLNVAPQVEAIAKKYGIAYNSGSFLRQYATVVARIIRYSFPGGKVTTA
;
A
#
# COMPACT_ATOMS: atom_id res chain seq x y z
N TRP A 1 -11.01 -6.18 0.88
CA TRP A 1 -11.60 -5.31 -0.16
C TRP A 1 -12.66 -4.31 0.32
N LYS A 2 -13.99 -4.49 0.10
CA LYS A 2 -15.01 -3.40 0.32
C LYS A 2 -14.85 -2.64 1.65
N ARG A 3 -14.64 -3.37 2.75
CA ARG A 3 -14.46 -2.76 4.07
C ARG A 3 -13.06 -2.20 4.28
N THR A 4 -12.02 -2.99 4.03
CA THR A 4 -10.65 -2.61 4.39
C THR A 4 -10.03 -1.63 3.42
N HIS A 5 -10.23 -1.84 2.13
CA HIS A 5 -9.68 -0.98 1.10
C HIS A 5 -10.63 0.20 0.80
N ASN A 6 -11.88 -0.06 0.37
CA ASN A 6 -12.75 1.04 -0.06
C ASN A 6 -13.26 1.91 1.10
N PHE A 7 -13.55 1.32 2.26
CA PHE A 7 -13.99 2.10 3.42
C PHE A 7 -12.81 2.53 4.29
N GLU A 8 -12.08 1.61 4.92
CA GLU A 8 -11.04 1.98 5.89
C GLU A 8 -9.89 2.77 5.24
N HIS A 9 -9.35 2.34 4.10
CA HIS A 9 -8.25 3.04 3.43
C HIS A 9 -8.73 4.27 2.65
N HIS A 10 -9.57 4.13 1.62
CA HIS A 10 -9.99 5.28 0.77
C HIS A 10 -10.76 6.38 1.52
N THR A 11 -11.53 6.05 2.56
CA THR A 11 -12.23 7.10 3.33
C THR A 11 -11.27 7.83 4.26
N TYR A 12 -10.35 7.10 4.92
CA TYR A 12 -9.53 7.62 6.02
C TYR A 12 -8.04 7.62 5.71
N THR A 13 -7.65 7.69 4.43
CA THR A 13 -6.27 7.63 3.93
C THR A 13 -5.30 8.40 4.84
N ASN A 14 -4.28 7.70 5.34
CA ASN A 14 -3.25 8.19 6.25
C ASN A 14 -3.71 8.82 7.58
N ILE A 15 -4.96 8.63 7.99
CA ILE A 15 -5.40 8.98 9.34
C ILE A 15 -4.92 7.89 10.30
N ILE A 16 -4.02 8.26 11.21
CA ILE A 16 -3.39 7.37 12.18
C ILE A 16 -4.45 6.69 13.06
N GLY A 17 -4.43 5.36 13.05
CA GLY A 17 -5.35 4.51 13.81
C GLY A 17 -6.70 4.24 13.13
N LYS A 18 -6.98 4.90 11.99
CA LYS A 18 -8.15 4.60 11.13
C LYS A 18 -7.70 3.85 9.88
N ASP A 19 -6.75 4.41 9.13
CA ASP A 19 -6.08 3.73 8.03
C ASP A 19 -5.01 2.79 8.58
N ARG A 20 -5.04 1.55 8.11
CA ARG A 20 -4.11 0.50 8.54
C ARG A 20 -2.99 0.32 7.54
N ASP A 21 -3.14 0.84 6.33
CA ASP A 21 -2.20 0.61 5.24
C ASP A 21 -0.92 1.42 5.45
N PHE A 22 -0.99 2.54 6.18
CA PHE A 22 0.20 3.31 6.56
C PHE A 22 1.20 2.49 7.38
N GLY A 23 2.29 2.07 6.72
CA GLY A 23 3.33 1.22 7.29
C GLY A 23 2.95 -0.24 7.53
N TYR A 24 1.73 -0.67 7.13
CA TYR A 24 1.22 -2.04 7.30
C TYR A 24 1.32 -2.60 8.74
N GLY A 25 1.43 -1.74 9.76
CA GLY A 25 1.71 -2.13 11.15
C GLY A 25 3.09 -2.74 11.40
N LEU A 26 3.92 -2.89 10.36
CA LEU A 26 5.26 -3.48 10.41
C LEU A 26 6.35 -2.40 10.38
N LEU A 27 6.17 -1.40 9.52
CA LEU A 27 7.13 -0.33 9.29
C LEU A 27 6.69 0.94 10.04
N ARG A 28 7.64 1.59 10.68
CA ARG A 28 7.54 2.94 11.22
C ARG A 28 7.93 3.91 10.12
N LEU A 29 6.99 4.70 9.64
CA LEU A 29 7.18 5.66 8.53
C LEU A 29 6.93 7.11 8.95
N SER A 30 6.62 7.37 10.21
CA SER A 30 6.48 8.71 10.76
C SER A 30 6.81 8.71 12.24
N ASN A 31 6.87 9.90 12.83
CA ASN A 31 7.04 10.07 14.27
C ASN A 31 5.78 9.81 15.08
N ASP A 32 4.63 9.66 14.43
CA ASP A 32 3.35 9.34 15.09
C ASP A 32 3.40 7.98 15.80
N PHE A 33 4.34 7.12 15.40
CA PHE A 33 4.59 5.83 16.02
C PHE A 33 5.81 5.88 16.93
N ARG A 34 5.67 5.37 18.15
CA ARG A 34 6.78 5.20 19.09
C ARG A 34 7.85 4.26 18.51
N TRP A 35 9.09 4.72 18.51
CA TRP A 35 10.24 3.90 18.12
C TRP A 35 10.48 2.76 19.12
N ARG A 36 10.92 1.60 18.61
CA ARG A 36 11.25 0.39 19.38
C ARG A 36 12.55 -0.22 18.84
N LEU A 37 13.29 -0.97 19.65
CA LEU A 37 14.55 -1.62 19.24
C LEU A 37 14.44 -2.44 17.94
N ARG A 38 13.31 -3.13 17.73
CA ARG A 38 13.05 -3.88 16.50
C ARG A 38 13.08 -3.03 15.22
N ASN A 39 12.89 -1.71 15.32
CA ASN A 39 12.94 -0.81 14.17
C ASN A 39 14.35 -0.69 13.58
N LEU A 40 15.42 -1.08 14.29
CA LEU A 40 16.75 -1.20 13.69
C LEU A 40 16.77 -2.22 12.53
N TRP A 41 15.92 -3.25 12.60
CA TRP A 41 15.75 -4.27 11.56
C TRP A 41 14.66 -3.92 10.53
N GLN A 42 14.19 -2.68 10.53
CA GLN A 42 13.08 -2.26 9.67
C GLN A 42 13.42 -2.36 8.19
N PHE A 43 14.66 -2.04 7.79
CA PHE A 43 15.05 -2.18 6.39
C PHE A 43 15.03 -3.65 5.93
N VAL A 44 15.48 -4.58 6.78
CA VAL A 44 15.35 -6.03 6.51
C VAL A 44 13.89 -6.44 6.46
N THR A 45 13.07 -5.93 7.40
CA THR A 45 11.61 -6.17 7.42
C THR A 45 10.95 -5.69 6.13
N TYR A 46 11.36 -4.53 5.61
CA TYR A 46 10.91 -3.99 4.34
C TYR A 46 11.28 -4.90 3.15
N LEU A 47 12.51 -5.42 3.10
CA LEU A 47 12.93 -6.34 2.03
C LEU A 47 12.14 -7.65 2.08
N VAL A 48 11.94 -8.22 3.27
CA VAL A 48 11.12 -9.43 3.45
C VAL A 48 9.66 -9.16 3.04
N LEU A 49 9.09 -8.04 3.49
CA LEU A 49 7.73 -7.65 3.11
C LEU A 49 7.61 -7.45 1.60
N SER A 50 8.59 -6.80 0.95
CA SER A 50 8.57 -6.54 -0.49
C SER A 50 8.70 -7.82 -1.32
N THR A 51 9.55 -8.76 -0.90
CA THR A 51 9.68 -10.06 -1.57
C THR A 51 8.47 -10.98 -1.36
N LEU A 52 7.75 -10.83 -0.25
CA LEU A 52 6.55 -11.61 0.11
C LEU A 52 5.26 -10.78 0.05
N PHE A 53 5.24 -9.70 -0.74
CA PHE A 53 4.21 -8.67 -0.65
C PHE A 53 2.78 -9.21 -0.80
N GLN A 54 2.55 -10.16 -1.71
CA GLN A 54 1.23 -10.81 -1.85
C GLN A 54 0.69 -11.41 -0.54
N TRP A 55 1.56 -12.00 0.28
CA TRP A 55 1.19 -12.66 1.53
C TRP A 55 1.00 -11.63 2.62
N GLY A 56 1.90 -10.64 2.68
CA GLY A 56 1.78 -9.49 3.60
C GLY A 56 0.47 -8.74 3.39
N VAL A 57 0.16 -8.34 2.16
CA VAL A 57 -1.09 -7.64 1.81
C VAL A 57 -2.30 -8.52 2.06
N SER A 58 -2.27 -9.80 1.64
CA SER A 58 -3.41 -10.69 1.88
C SER A 58 -3.68 -10.89 3.38
N TYR A 59 -2.64 -11.00 4.21
CA TYR A 59 -2.80 -11.09 5.66
C TYR A 59 -3.33 -9.77 6.24
N HIS A 60 -2.80 -8.64 5.78
CA HIS A 60 -3.17 -7.31 6.22
C HIS A 60 -4.63 -6.97 5.90
N GLU A 61 -5.05 -7.18 4.64
CA GLU A 61 -6.40 -6.95 4.14
C GLU A 61 -7.46 -7.77 4.88
N LEU A 62 -7.12 -8.97 5.33
CA LEU A 62 -8.00 -9.81 6.15
C LEU A 62 -8.10 -9.33 7.60
N ALA A 63 -7.36 -8.30 7.99
CA ALA A 63 -7.12 -8.00 9.39
C ALA A 63 -6.57 -9.23 10.13
N GLY A 64 -5.53 -9.85 9.59
CA GLY A 64 -5.01 -11.15 10.03
C GLY A 64 -4.79 -11.25 11.54
N GLU A 65 -4.32 -10.20 12.22
CA GLU A 65 -4.18 -10.23 13.68
C GLU A 65 -5.50 -10.54 14.40
N ARG A 66 -6.62 -10.05 13.88
CA ARG A 66 -7.95 -10.24 14.45
C ARG A 66 -8.50 -11.62 14.09
N VAL A 67 -8.30 -12.03 12.85
CA VAL A 67 -8.84 -13.29 12.31
C VAL A 67 -8.07 -14.50 12.86
N PHE A 68 -6.75 -14.44 12.89
CA PHE A 68 -5.89 -15.55 13.29
C PHE A 68 -5.65 -15.59 14.81
N PHE A 69 -5.44 -14.44 15.46
CA PHE A 69 -5.09 -14.37 16.89
C PHE A 69 -6.22 -13.86 17.78
N GLY A 70 -7.42 -13.64 17.25
CA GLY A 70 -8.62 -13.40 18.06
C GLY A 70 -8.69 -12.04 18.75
N LYS A 71 -7.86 -11.06 18.37
CA LYS A 71 -7.94 -9.67 18.85
C LYS A 71 -9.22 -8.99 18.33
N LYS A 72 -10.36 -9.28 18.96
CA LYS A 72 -11.65 -8.67 18.62
C LYS A 72 -11.62 -7.19 18.96
N LYS A 73 -12.14 -6.35 18.06
CA LYS A 73 -12.42 -4.95 18.36
C LYS A 73 -13.82 -4.90 18.99
N PRO A 74 -14.00 -4.27 20.16
CA PRO A 74 -15.33 -4.05 20.73
C PRO A 74 -16.24 -3.40 19.67
N ASP A 75 -17.51 -3.80 19.65
CA ASP A 75 -18.56 -3.25 18.76
C ASP A 75 -18.36 -3.49 17.26
N ARG A 76 -17.46 -4.43 16.90
CA ARG A 76 -17.24 -4.78 15.49
C ARG A 76 -18.15 -5.93 15.06
N VAL A 77 -19.24 -5.60 14.37
CA VAL A 77 -20.02 -6.59 13.62
C VAL A 77 -19.19 -7.05 12.42
N ASN A 78 -18.93 -8.36 12.36
CA ASN A 78 -18.27 -8.99 11.22
C ASN A 78 -19.34 -9.62 10.34
N SER A 79 -19.43 -9.18 9.08
CA SER A 79 -20.35 -9.76 8.09
C SER A 79 -19.90 -11.14 7.59
N VAL A 80 -18.67 -11.55 7.89
CA VAL A 80 -18.08 -12.83 7.49
C VAL A 80 -17.41 -13.47 8.71
N SER A 81 -17.61 -14.77 8.91
CA SER A 81 -17.01 -15.48 10.03
C SER A 81 -15.49 -15.58 9.91
N HIS A 82 -14.77 -15.63 11.03
CA HIS A 82 -13.31 -15.81 11.00
C HIS A 82 -12.90 -17.15 10.38
N SER A 83 -13.70 -18.20 10.55
CA SER A 83 -13.46 -19.51 9.92
C SER A 83 -13.53 -19.44 8.40
N ASP A 84 -14.51 -18.72 7.84
CA ASP A 84 -14.63 -18.55 6.39
C ASP A 84 -13.45 -17.76 5.82
N LEU A 85 -13.01 -16.71 6.52
CA LEU A 85 -11.83 -15.94 6.12
C LEU A 85 -10.55 -16.79 6.15
N LYS A 86 -10.37 -17.63 7.18
CA LYS A 86 -9.25 -18.58 7.25
C LYS A 86 -9.30 -19.60 6.11
N LYS A 87 -10.47 -20.19 5.85
CA LYS A 87 -10.67 -21.16 4.77
C LYS A 87 -10.38 -20.53 3.41
N ALA A 88 -10.85 -19.30 3.17
CA ALA A 88 -10.57 -18.56 1.94
C ALA A 88 -9.06 -18.27 1.79
N PHE A 89 -8.39 -17.83 2.85
CA PHE A 89 -6.96 -17.54 2.84
C PHE A 89 -6.12 -18.80 2.54
N PHE A 90 -6.26 -19.85 3.34
CA PHE A 90 -5.48 -21.08 3.17
C PHE A 90 -5.86 -21.84 1.90
N GLY A 91 -7.15 -21.88 1.54
CA GLY A 91 -7.63 -22.56 0.34
C GLY A 91 -7.10 -21.91 -0.94
N LYS A 92 -7.16 -20.57 -1.03
CA LYS A 92 -6.58 -19.83 -2.16
C LYS A 92 -5.06 -19.94 -2.17
N GLY A 93 -4.41 -19.82 -1.01
CA GLY A 93 -2.96 -19.94 -0.88
C GLY A 93 -2.44 -21.29 -1.33
N ALA A 94 -3.02 -22.39 -0.82
CA ALA A 94 -2.66 -23.75 -1.20
C ALA A 94 -2.87 -24.01 -2.69
N ARG A 95 -3.98 -23.54 -3.27
CA ARG A 95 -4.24 -23.68 -4.71
C ARG A 95 -3.19 -22.97 -5.55
N GLN A 96 -2.78 -21.76 -5.18
CA GLN A 96 -1.75 -21.02 -5.91
C GLN A 96 -0.38 -21.67 -5.76
N LEU A 97 0.00 -22.08 -4.54
CA LEU A 97 1.27 -22.76 -4.30
C LEU A 97 1.35 -24.09 -5.06
N PHE A 98 0.29 -24.90 -5.02
CA PHE A 98 0.21 -26.13 -5.79
C PHE A 98 0.32 -25.85 -7.29
N LYS A 99 -0.47 -24.90 -7.81
CA LYS A 99 -0.48 -24.58 -9.23
C LYS A 99 0.91 -24.14 -9.72
N ASP A 100 1.53 -23.18 -9.04
CA ASP A 100 2.77 -22.54 -9.47
C ASP A 100 4.01 -23.42 -9.21
N TYR A 101 4.04 -24.20 -8.13
CA TYR A 101 5.26 -24.91 -7.70
C TYR A 101 5.16 -26.43 -7.75
N VAL A 102 3.98 -26.99 -8.06
CA VAL A 102 3.79 -28.44 -8.22
C VAL A 102 3.22 -28.76 -9.59
N PHE A 103 2.02 -28.29 -9.91
CA PHE A 103 1.31 -28.63 -11.14
C PHE A 103 2.09 -28.22 -12.40
N PHE A 104 2.46 -26.94 -12.54
CA PHE A 104 3.19 -26.48 -13.73
C PHE A 104 4.57 -27.13 -13.89
N PRO A 105 5.42 -27.22 -12.84
CA PRO A 105 6.66 -27.98 -12.94
C PRO A 105 6.44 -29.46 -13.31
N LEU A 106 5.43 -30.12 -12.73
CA LEU A 106 5.15 -31.54 -12.98
C LEU A 106 4.77 -31.79 -14.45
N ILE A 107 3.86 -31.00 -15.02
CA ILE A 107 3.43 -31.17 -16.42
C ILE A 107 4.52 -30.73 -17.42
N ALA A 108 5.53 -29.99 -16.98
CA ALA A 108 6.67 -29.59 -17.80
C ALA A 108 7.69 -30.72 -17.99
N GLY A 109 7.55 -31.85 -17.29
CA GLY A 109 8.40 -33.03 -17.46
C GLY A 109 9.89 -32.70 -17.26
N PRO A 110 10.78 -33.01 -18.22
CA PRO A 110 12.22 -32.72 -18.10
C PRO A 110 12.56 -31.25 -17.84
N MET A 111 11.67 -30.31 -18.20
CA MET A 111 11.88 -28.86 -18.02
C MET A 111 11.40 -28.34 -16.66
N TRP A 112 11.02 -29.21 -15.73
CA TRP A 112 10.43 -28.84 -14.44
C TRP A 112 11.29 -27.83 -13.65
N LEU A 113 12.62 -27.96 -13.67
CA LEU A 113 13.53 -27.02 -12.98
C LEU A 113 13.42 -25.60 -13.53
N TRP A 114 13.35 -25.46 -14.85
CA TRP A 114 13.25 -24.15 -15.51
C TRP A 114 11.89 -23.50 -15.28
N VAL A 115 10.82 -24.30 -15.29
CA VAL A 115 9.47 -23.82 -14.97
C VAL A 115 9.38 -23.41 -13.49
N LEU A 116 9.94 -24.20 -12.58
CA LEU A 116 10.00 -23.87 -11.17
C LEU A 116 10.78 -22.57 -10.93
N ALA A 117 11.97 -22.44 -11.52
CA ALA A 117 12.80 -21.25 -11.41
C ALA A 117 12.12 -20.02 -12.03
N GLY A 118 11.50 -20.17 -13.20
CA GLY A 118 10.74 -19.11 -13.87
C GLY A 118 9.55 -18.63 -13.04
N ASN A 119 8.79 -19.55 -12.44
CA ASN A 119 7.67 -19.20 -11.56
C ASN A 119 8.15 -18.49 -10.29
N LEU A 120 9.25 -18.94 -9.68
CA LEU A 120 9.86 -18.28 -8.53
C LEU A 120 10.32 -16.85 -8.89
N ALA A 121 11.04 -16.70 -10.00
CA ALA A 121 11.52 -15.40 -10.48
C ALA A 121 10.36 -14.45 -10.78
N ALA A 122 9.33 -14.92 -11.50
CA ALA A 122 8.14 -14.14 -11.80
C ALA A 122 7.40 -13.71 -10.53
N ASN A 123 7.31 -14.59 -9.52
CA ASN A 123 6.69 -14.26 -8.23
C ASN A 123 7.45 -13.15 -7.51
N VAL A 124 8.78 -13.26 -7.44
CA VAL A 124 9.65 -12.26 -6.80
C VAL A 124 9.55 -10.92 -7.53
N ILE A 125 9.72 -10.91 -8.86
CA ILE A 125 9.63 -9.68 -9.68
C ILE A 125 8.27 -9.01 -9.47
N ARG A 126 7.18 -9.78 -9.53
CA ARG A 126 5.84 -9.23 -9.33
C ARG A 126 5.67 -8.66 -7.92
N ASN A 127 6.13 -9.34 -6.87
CA ASN A 127 6.01 -8.83 -5.50
C ASN A 127 6.80 -7.53 -5.32
N LEU A 128 8.05 -7.47 -5.82
CA LEU A 128 8.87 -6.26 -5.78
C LEU A 128 8.26 -5.11 -6.58
N TRP A 129 7.71 -5.40 -7.77
CA TRP A 129 7.04 -4.40 -8.60
C TRP A 129 5.81 -3.83 -7.90
N THR A 130 4.90 -4.69 -7.45
CA THR A 130 3.67 -4.26 -6.77
C THR A 130 3.99 -3.54 -5.46
N SER A 131 4.92 -4.05 -4.63
CA SER A 131 5.30 -3.36 -3.39
C SER A 131 5.85 -1.98 -3.65
N THR A 132 6.72 -1.83 -4.67
CA THR A 132 7.31 -0.55 -5.03
C THR A 132 6.25 0.45 -5.48
N VAL A 133 5.34 0.04 -6.36
CA VAL A 133 4.23 0.89 -6.85
C VAL A 133 3.36 1.37 -5.68
N ILE A 134 2.94 0.46 -4.80
CA ILE A 134 2.07 0.80 -3.67
C ILE A 134 2.78 1.71 -2.65
N PHE A 135 4.06 1.44 -2.37
CA PHE A 135 4.84 2.27 -1.45
C PHE A 135 5.07 3.68 -2.00
N CYS A 136 5.33 3.82 -3.30
CA CYS A 136 5.47 5.13 -3.93
C CYS A 136 4.15 5.92 -3.94
N GLY A 137 3.00 5.25 -3.84
CA GLY A 137 1.70 5.92 -3.75
C GLY A 137 1.41 6.57 -2.39
N HIS A 138 2.00 6.05 -1.30
CA HIS A 138 1.59 6.41 0.07
C HIS A 138 2.71 6.78 1.04
N PHE A 139 3.97 6.45 0.74
CA PHE A 139 5.06 6.52 1.72
C PHE A 139 6.26 7.34 1.25
N THR A 140 6.11 8.15 0.21
CA THR A 140 7.18 9.07 -0.23
C THR A 140 7.44 10.12 0.85
N ALA A 141 8.57 10.83 0.77
CA ALA A 141 8.97 11.75 1.84
C ALA A 141 7.93 12.84 2.14
N ASP A 142 7.26 13.35 1.10
CA ASP A 142 6.34 14.48 1.20
C ASP A 142 4.88 14.06 1.39
N VAL A 143 4.61 12.78 1.71
CA VAL A 143 3.27 12.34 2.11
C VAL A 143 3.03 12.65 3.59
N HIS A 144 1.89 13.28 3.84
CA HIS A 144 1.44 13.68 5.16
C HIS A 144 0.64 12.56 5.85
N THR A 145 0.73 12.54 7.17
CA THR A 145 -0.14 11.77 8.07
C THR A 145 -1.04 12.71 8.86
N PHE A 146 -2.18 12.18 9.31
CA PHE A 146 -3.20 12.96 9.99
C PHE A 146 -3.63 12.25 11.27
N THR A 147 -3.90 13.00 12.33
CA THR A 147 -4.51 12.47 13.54
C THR A 147 -6.03 12.44 13.40
N GLN A 148 -6.70 11.59 14.19
CA GLN A 148 -8.17 11.56 14.19
C GLN A 148 -8.77 12.91 14.60
N GLN A 149 -8.16 13.59 15.57
CA GLN A 149 -8.59 14.90 16.05
C GLN A 149 -8.53 15.97 14.96
N GLN A 150 -7.49 15.97 14.11
CA GLN A 150 -7.39 16.90 12.97
C GLN A 150 -8.50 16.70 11.93
N CYS A 151 -9.08 15.51 11.88
CA CYS A 151 -10.14 15.15 10.93
C CYS A 151 -11.54 15.07 11.58
N GLU A 152 -11.69 15.52 12.83
CA GLU A 152 -13.01 15.63 13.46
C GLU A 152 -13.84 16.72 12.77
N GLY A 153 -15.07 16.39 12.37
CA GLY A 153 -15.92 17.32 11.62
C GLY A 153 -15.40 17.66 10.22
N GLU A 154 -14.54 16.81 9.64
CA GLU A 154 -13.96 17.02 8.29
C GLU A 154 -15.05 17.31 7.25
N SER A 155 -14.96 18.48 6.61
CA SER A 155 -15.81 18.83 5.47
C SER A 155 -15.38 18.05 4.23
N ARG A 156 -16.24 17.96 3.21
CA ARG A 156 -15.87 17.33 1.94
C ARG A 156 -14.65 18.00 1.28
N GLY A 157 -14.49 19.31 1.43
CA GLY A 157 -13.32 20.03 0.93
C GLY A 157 -12.03 19.65 1.67
N HIS A 158 -12.09 19.54 3.00
CA HIS A 158 -10.97 19.07 3.82
C HIS A 158 -10.61 17.61 3.50
N TRP A 159 -11.60 16.76 3.21
CA TRP A 159 -11.36 15.39 2.74
C TRP A 159 -10.54 15.38 1.45
N TYR A 160 -10.94 16.14 0.41
CA TYR A 160 -10.18 16.23 -0.83
C TYR A 160 -8.76 16.75 -0.61
N TYR A 161 -8.60 17.80 0.22
CA TYR A 161 -7.30 18.35 0.59
C TYR A 161 -6.39 17.28 1.21
N ARG A 162 -6.91 16.51 2.16
CA ARG A 162 -6.19 15.40 2.78
C ARG A 162 -5.80 14.32 1.78
N GLN A 163 -6.68 13.96 0.85
CA GLN A 163 -6.36 12.93 -0.16
C GLN A 163 -5.20 13.34 -1.07
N ILE A 164 -5.09 14.63 -1.42
CA ILE A 164 -3.95 15.17 -2.20
C ILE A 164 -2.66 15.06 -1.39
N LEU A 165 -2.67 15.48 -0.13
CA LEU A 165 -1.47 15.47 0.73
C LEU A 165 -1.07 14.07 1.23
N GLY A 166 -2.04 13.15 1.31
CA GLY A 166 -1.86 11.79 1.80
C GLY A 166 -1.38 10.79 0.74
N SER A 167 -1.24 11.22 -0.51
CA SER A 167 -0.91 10.36 -1.64
C SER A 167 0.19 10.96 -2.51
N SER A 168 0.74 10.17 -3.42
CA SER A 168 1.79 10.63 -4.33
C SER A 168 1.71 9.98 -5.69
N ASN A 169 2.10 10.74 -6.68
CA ASN A 169 2.16 10.31 -8.05
C ASN A 169 3.61 10.09 -8.49
N PHE A 170 3.74 9.30 -9.56
CA PHE A 170 4.98 9.21 -10.28
C PHE A 170 4.74 9.22 -11.80
N THR A 171 5.62 9.96 -12.48
CA THR A 171 5.52 10.27 -13.91
C THR A 171 6.19 9.20 -14.76
N GLY A 172 5.70 9.02 -15.97
CA GLY A 172 6.27 8.11 -16.94
C GLY A 172 5.53 8.15 -18.29
N PRO A 173 5.97 7.35 -19.27
CA PRO A 173 5.24 7.16 -20.52
C PRO A 173 3.94 6.37 -20.31
N ARG A 174 3.01 6.41 -21.27
CA ARG A 174 1.70 5.73 -21.19
C ARG A 174 1.79 4.24 -20.85
N TRP A 175 2.73 3.50 -21.44
CA TRP A 175 2.90 2.07 -21.16
C TRP A 175 3.26 1.80 -19.69
N PHE A 176 4.01 2.71 -19.06
CA PHE A 176 4.43 2.57 -17.69
C PHE A 176 3.24 2.75 -16.73
N HIS A 177 2.36 3.71 -17.02
CA HIS A 177 1.10 3.85 -16.30
C HIS A 177 0.25 2.58 -16.40
N ILE A 178 0.15 1.96 -17.58
CA ILE A 178 -0.53 0.66 -17.74
C ILE A 178 0.10 -0.44 -16.88
N LEU A 179 1.43 -0.56 -16.88
CA LEU A 179 2.15 -1.57 -16.07
C LEU A 179 1.95 -1.40 -14.55
N THR A 180 1.65 -0.18 -14.11
CA THR A 180 1.33 0.12 -12.69
C THR A 180 -0.15 -0.09 -12.37
N GLY A 181 -0.99 -0.47 -13.35
CA GLY A 181 -2.45 -0.46 -13.20
C GLY A 181 -3.02 0.95 -13.00
N HIS A 182 -2.31 1.96 -13.49
CA HIS A 182 -2.54 3.40 -13.28
C HIS A 182 -2.39 3.89 -11.83
N LEU A 183 -1.88 3.06 -10.91
CA LEU A 183 -1.57 3.48 -9.53
C LEU A 183 -0.37 4.44 -9.43
N SER A 184 0.28 4.72 -10.56
CA SER A 184 1.11 5.92 -10.74
C SER A 184 0.39 7.25 -10.50
N CYS A 185 -0.94 7.24 -10.60
CA CYS A 185 -1.84 8.38 -10.36
C CYS A 185 -2.63 8.16 -9.06
N GLN A 186 -1.91 7.90 -7.96
CA GLN A 186 -2.49 7.57 -6.67
C GLN A 186 -3.33 8.72 -6.10
N ILE A 187 -2.93 9.97 -6.34
CA ILE A 187 -3.70 11.15 -5.92
C ILE A 187 -5.10 11.09 -6.53
N GLU A 188 -5.21 10.91 -7.85
CA GLU A 188 -6.50 10.84 -8.55
C GLU A 188 -7.30 9.59 -8.17
N HIS A 189 -6.62 8.47 -7.96
CA HIS A 189 -7.24 7.25 -7.45
C HIS A 189 -7.94 7.47 -6.10
N HIS A 190 -7.32 8.24 -5.20
CA HIS A 190 -7.89 8.56 -3.89
C HIS A 190 -8.95 9.67 -3.93
N LEU A 191 -8.82 10.63 -4.85
CA LEU A 191 -9.84 11.66 -5.05
C LEU A 191 -11.11 11.11 -5.70
N PHE A 192 -10.95 10.16 -6.63
CA PHE A 192 -12.02 9.61 -7.47
C PHE A 192 -11.93 8.07 -7.57
N PRO A 193 -12.15 7.34 -6.46
CA PRO A 193 -11.97 5.88 -6.42
C PRO A 193 -12.93 5.12 -7.34
N ASP A 194 -14.06 5.71 -7.69
CA ASP A 194 -15.05 5.12 -8.61
C ASP A 194 -14.78 5.43 -10.09
N MET A 195 -13.82 6.32 -10.39
CA MET A 195 -13.48 6.66 -11.77
C MET A 195 -12.64 5.54 -12.42
N PRO A 196 -12.95 5.15 -13.67
CA PRO A 196 -12.14 4.18 -14.39
C PRO A 196 -10.69 4.66 -14.54
N ALA A 197 -9.75 3.77 -14.22
CA ALA A 197 -8.35 4.10 -14.04
C ALA A 197 -7.65 4.72 -15.28
N LEU A 198 -8.14 4.41 -16.48
CA LEU A 198 -7.64 4.97 -17.74
C LEU A 198 -7.80 6.50 -17.81
N HIS A 199 -8.79 7.07 -17.12
CA HIS A 199 -9.05 8.50 -17.13
C HIS A 199 -8.15 9.30 -16.20
N TYR A 200 -7.42 8.65 -15.27
CA TYR A 200 -6.56 9.36 -14.32
C TYR A 200 -5.52 10.23 -15.02
N LEU A 201 -4.96 9.78 -16.14
CA LEU A 201 -3.97 10.56 -16.91
C LEU A 201 -4.54 11.85 -17.51
N ASN A 202 -5.85 11.90 -17.79
CA ASN A 202 -6.51 13.09 -18.31
C ASN A 202 -6.92 14.06 -17.18
N VAL A 203 -7.14 13.52 -15.98
CA VAL A 203 -7.60 14.27 -14.81
C VAL A 203 -6.42 14.81 -13.99
N ALA A 204 -5.31 14.08 -13.91
CA ALA A 204 -4.15 14.46 -13.11
C ALA A 204 -3.62 15.87 -13.42
N PRO A 205 -3.46 16.31 -14.69
CA PRO A 205 -3.03 17.68 -14.99
C PRO A 205 -4.01 18.75 -14.51
N GLN A 206 -5.31 18.44 -14.47
CA GLN A 206 -6.34 19.37 -14.00
C GLN A 206 -6.32 19.49 -12.47
N VAL A 207 -6.15 18.37 -11.77
CA VAL A 207 -5.97 18.33 -10.32
C VAL A 207 -4.71 19.08 -9.92
N GLU A 208 -3.59 18.85 -10.60
CA GLU A 208 -2.33 19.55 -10.37
C GLU A 208 -2.46 21.07 -10.60
N ALA A 209 -3.16 21.49 -11.65
CA ALA A 209 -3.42 22.90 -11.90
C ALA A 209 -4.26 23.56 -10.78
N ILE A 210 -5.27 22.86 -10.27
CA ILE A 210 -6.07 23.32 -9.14
C ILE A 210 -5.21 23.40 -7.87
N ALA A 211 -4.44 22.35 -7.57
CA ALA A 211 -3.54 22.32 -6.42
C ALA A 211 -2.58 23.51 -6.45
N LYS A 212 -1.95 23.77 -7.62
CA LYS A 212 -1.09 24.92 -7.83
C LYS A 212 -1.80 26.26 -7.62
N LYS A 213 -3.03 26.42 -8.14
CA LYS A 213 -3.83 27.65 -7.98
C LYS A 213 -4.07 28.00 -6.50
N TYR A 214 -4.28 27.00 -5.66
CA TYR A 214 -4.57 27.17 -4.23
C TYR A 214 -3.36 26.97 -3.32
N GLY A 215 -2.15 26.81 -3.88
CA GLY A 215 -0.92 26.61 -3.12
C GLY A 215 -0.86 25.28 -2.37
N ILE A 216 -1.61 24.27 -2.82
CA ILE A 216 -1.61 22.91 -2.25
C ILE A 216 -0.46 22.13 -2.87
N ALA A 217 0.34 21.46 -2.04
CA ALA A 217 1.43 20.62 -2.50
C ALA A 217 0.89 19.40 -3.28
N TYR A 218 1.26 19.28 -4.55
CA TYR A 218 0.94 18.13 -5.39
C TYR A 218 2.18 17.25 -5.52
N ASN A 219 2.25 16.17 -4.74
CA ASN A 219 3.45 15.34 -4.66
C ASN A 219 3.55 14.41 -5.88
N SER A 220 4.34 14.83 -6.88
CA SER A 220 4.61 14.08 -8.10
C SER A 220 6.08 14.18 -8.49
N GLY A 221 6.64 13.11 -9.07
CA GLY A 221 8.05 13.05 -9.46
C GLY A 221 8.36 11.88 -10.39
N SER A 222 9.63 11.68 -10.75
CA SER A 222 10.00 10.45 -11.47
C SER A 222 9.90 9.23 -10.56
N PHE A 223 9.63 8.06 -11.13
CA PHE A 223 9.49 6.80 -10.37
C PHE A 223 10.71 6.52 -9.48
N LEU A 224 11.92 6.65 -10.04
CA LEU A 224 13.17 6.44 -9.30
C LEU A 224 13.33 7.42 -8.12
N ARG A 225 12.96 8.70 -8.33
CA ARG A 225 13.03 9.71 -7.26
C ARG A 225 12.03 9.37 -6.16
N GLN A 226 10.78 9.07 -6.50
CA GLN A 226 9.78 8.71 -5.50
C GLN A 226 10.19 7.47 -4.71
N TYR A 227 10.68 6.45 -5.39
CA TYR A 227 11.18 5.25 -4.73
C TYR A 227 12.38 5.52 -3.82
N ALA A 228 13.33 6.35 -4.26
CA ALA A 228 14.46 6.76 -3.42
C ALA A 228 13.99 7.47 -2.14
N THR A 229 12.95 8.32 -2.22
CA THR A 229 12.39 8.98 -1.03
C THR A 229 11.72 7.98 -0.08
N VAL A 230 11.03 6.96 -0.60
CA VAL A 230 10.45 5.88 0.21
C VAL A 230 11.55 5.14 0.97
N VAL A 231 12.60 4.72 0.28
CA VAL A 231 13.74 4.01 0.89
C VAL A 231 14.43 4.89 1.94
N ALA A 232 14.67 6.17 1.61
CA ALA A 232 15.23 7.13 2.56
C ALA A 232 14.34 7.30 3.80
N ARG A 233 13.02 7.37 3.63
CA ARG A 233 12.04 7.44 4.72
C ARG A 233 12.11 6.19 5.61
N ILE A 234 12.15 5.00 5.02
CA ILE A 234 12.28 3.72 5.74
C ILE A 234 13.58 3.69 6.56
N ILE A 235 14.72 4.04 5.96
CA ILE A 235 16.01 4.10 6.64
C ILE A 235 15.97 5.13 7.76
N ARG A 236 15.47 6.33 7.48
CA ARG A 236 15.40 7.42 8.47
C ARG A 236 14.63 7.01 9.71
N TYR A 237 13.48 6.37 9.56
CA TYR A 237 12.62 5.99 10.67
C TYR A 237 12.96 4.63 11.29
N SER A 238 13.98 3.93 10.77
CA SER A 238 14.61 2.78 11.43
C SER A 238 15.34 3.19 12.71
N PHE A 239 15.81 4.44 12.77
CA PHE A 239 16.52 5.03 13.91
C PHE A 239 15.63 5.96 14.77
N PRO A 240 15.98 6.20 16.05
CA PRO A 240 15.24 7.12 16.90
C PRO A 240 15.31 8.58 16.39
N GLY A 241 14.41 9.42 16.89
CA GLY A 241 14.29 10.83 16.52
C GLY A 241 13.67 11.05 15.13
N GLY A 242 13.54 12.33 14.75
CA GLY A 242 12.90 12.78 13.50
C GLY A 242 12.12 14.08 13.74
N LYS A 243 11.80 14.83 12.69
CA LYS A 243 10.75 15.85 12.77
C LYS A 243 9.39 15.18 12.55
N VAL A 244 8.37 15.65 13.26
CA VAL A 244 6.98 15.24 13.01
C VAL A 244 6.58 15.82 11.65
N THR A 245 6.15 14.97 10.72
CA THR A 245 5.64 15.38 9.40
C THR A 245 4.11 15.39 9.44
N THR A 246 3.55 16.20 10.34
CA THR A 246 2.10 16.44 10.41
C THR A 246 1.75 17.62 9.51
N ALA A 247 0.70 17.46 8.69
CA ALA A 247 0.06 18.59 8.00
C ALA A 247 -0.60 19.55 9.00
#